data_AF-A0A371E1H5-F1
#
_entry.id   AF-A0A371E1H5-F1
#
_cell.length_a   1.000
_cell.length_b   1.000
_cell.length_c   1.000
_cell.angle_alpha   90.00
_cell.angle_beta   90.00
_cell.angle_gamma   90.00
#
_symmetry.space_group_name_H-M   'P 1'
#
loop_
_entity.id
_entity.type
_entity.pdbx_description
1 polymer ?
#
loop_
_entity_poly.entity_id
_entity_poly.type
_entity_poly.pdbx_seq_one_letter_code
_entity_poly.pdbx_strand_id
1 'polypeptide(L)'
;INVTAWRKEEPATTNIEPENLKPSSRISSISHPFEFDPSRSAGSNPCFMGTMSHVITLHGVTTCTLCSYAHSRANPRFITLLPNRAPRVFPMLKSQSSTSRSITAIDFSDPDWKTKFKQDFEDRFRLPHVTDVFPDEASMPSTFCPKMRTRDFPGTYPLYENWHGYINDNDRVLLKTIYYSSPKSAGSECIDPGCNWVEQWYIFDFTIQIWNIVTDYAYACQKDSNVAIFKQWVHRAGPREKIYFKPEEVKAAIITCGGLCPGLNDVIRQIVITLEIYGVTKIVGIPFGYRGFSDKEMTEVPLSRKVVQNIHLSGGSLLGVSRGGSGVSEIVDSLEVERGINMFFVLGGNGTHAGANAIHNECCKRRLKVSVIGVPKTIDNDILLMDKTFGFDTAVEEAQRAINSAYIEAHSAYHGIGIVKLMGRDSGFIAMHASLASGQIDICLIPEVPFKLHGPHGVLSYLKYLIETKGSAVVCVAEGAGQNLLEKTNATDASGNTVLGDIGVYTQQETKKYFKEIGVHADVKYIDPTYMIRACRANASDGIFCTVLGQNAVHGAFAGYSGITVGTCNTHYAYFPIPEVIAHPRSLEIQASIDVT
;
A
#
# COMPACT_ATOMS: atom_id res chain seq x y z
N ILE A 1 27.64 -17.27 -1.57
CA ILE A 1 27.16 -18.63 -1.90
C ILE A 1 27.71 -18.93 -3.29
N ASN A 2 28.90 -19.51 -3.33
CA ASN A 2 29.49 -20.06 -4.55
C ASN A 2 29.08 -21.52 -4.63
N VAL A 3 28.61 -21.91 -5.81
CA VAL A 3 28.04 -23.20 -6.16
C VAL A 3 29.15 -24.24 -6.24
N THR A 4 29.12 -25.26 -5.38
CA THR A 4 29.98 -26.45 -5.49
C THR A 4 29.18 -27.60 -6.09
N ALA A 5 29.55 -27.97 -7.32
CA ALA A 5 29.18 -29.24 -7.94
C ALA A 5 30.16 -30.33 -7.48
N TRP A 6 29.61 -31.50 -7.17
CA TRP A 6 30.33 -32.71 -6.79
C TRP A 6 31.11 -33.30 -7.97
N ARG A 7 32.40 -33.59 -7.78
CA ARG A 7 33.10 -34.66 -8.52
C ARG A 7 34.21 -35.28 -7.66
N LYS A 8 34.31 -36.61 -7.83
CA LYS A 8 35.02 -37.64 -7.06
C LYS A 8 36.51 -37.38 -6.76
N GLU A 9 36.90 -37.95 -5.61
CA GLU A 9 38.25 -38.21 -5.10
C GLU A 9 39.13 -39.05 -6.05
N GLU A 10 40.43 -38.76 -6.08
CA GLU A 10 41.51 -39.65 -5.58
C GLU A 10 42.86 -38.90 -5.52
N PRO A 11 43.84 -39.35 -4.68
CA PRO A 11 44.89 -38.50 -4.12
C PRO A 11 46.28 -38.74 -4.72
N ALA A 12 47.16 -37.74 -4.65
CA ALA A 12 48.60 -37.97 -4.69
C ALA A 12 49.37 -36.88 -3.92
N THR A 13 50.06 -37.37 -2.90
CA THR A 13 51.09 -36.79 -2.04
C THR A 13 52.18 -35.99 -2.77
N THR A 14 52.70 -34.93 -2.15
CA THR A 14 54.09 -34.89 -1.65
C THR A 14 54.41 -33.58 -0.91
N ASN A 15 55.10 -33.77 0.22
CA ASN A 15 55.72 -32.76 1.09
C ASN A 15 56.80 -31.94 0.36
N ILE A 16 57.10 -30.74 0.87
CA ILE A 16 58.44 -30.24 1.25
C ILE A 16 58.26 -28.83 1.87
N GLU A 17 58.57 -28.69 3.15
CA GLU A 17 59.01 -27.43 3.80
C GLU A 17 60.56 -27.38 3.78
N PRO A 18 61.23 -26.39 4.42
CA PRO A 18 61.26 -24.94 4.18
C PRO A 18 62.74 -24.48 4.03
N GLU A 19 63.02 -23.21 3.69
CA GLU A 19 64.18 -22.54 4.34
C GLU A 19 64.23 -21.00 4.20
N ASN A 20 64.82 -20.44 5.24
CA ASN A 20 64.93 -19.05 5.69
C ASN A 20 65.77 -18.13 4.79
N LEU A 21 65.53 -16.81 4.88
CA LEU A 21 66.56 -15.79 5.15
C LEU A 21 65.94 -14.43 5.56
N LYS A 22 66.28 -13.96 6.77
CA LYS A 22 66.11 -12.60 7.33
C LYS A 22 67.41 -11.77 7.05
N PRO A 23 67.63 -10.56 7.63
CA PRO A 23 66.94 -9.25 7.48
C PRO A 23 67.93 -8.05 7.36
N SER A 24 67.46 -6.83 7.01
CA SER A 24 67.93 -5.50 7.54
C SER A 24 67.16 -4.38 6.79
N SER A 25 66.84 -3.17 7.28
CA SER A 25 66.92 -2.50 8.58
C SER A 25 66.13 -1.17 8.51
N ARG A 26 65.46 -0.81 9.63
CA ARG A 26 65.10 0.50 10.27
C ARG A 26 64.63 1.69 9.38
N ILE A 27 63.58 2.43 9.75
CA ILE A 27 63.57 3.50 10.79
C ILE A 27 62.18 3.71 11.45
N SER A 28 62.23 4.02 12.76
CA SER A 28 61.27 4.37 13.85
C SER A 28 60.06 5.27 13.51
N SER A 29 58.81 5.06 13.99
CA SER A 29 58.21 4.99 15.35
C SER A 29 58.06 6.35 16.07
N ILE A 30 56.82 6.72 16.45
CA ILE A 30 56.42 7.34 17.73
C ILE A 30 54.91 7.07 17.94
N SER A 31 54.60 6.47 19.08
CA SER A 31 53.28 6.40 19.70
C SER A 31 53.47 6.77 21.17
N HIS A 32 52.54 7.53 21.76
CA HIS A 32 52.34 7.52 23.21
C HIS A 32 50.87 7.71 23.58
N PRO A 33 50.40 7.04 24.66
CA PRO A 33 49.02 7.00 25.12
C PRO A 33 48.74 8.09 26.18
N PHE A 34 47.49 8.47 26.37
CA PHE A 34 47.05 9.32 27.48
C PHE A 34 46.12 8.53 28.41
N GLU A 35 46.59 8.34 29.65
CA GLU A 35 45.78 8.04 30.84
C GLU A 35 45.07 9.32 31.32
N PHE A 36 43.88 9.18 31.91
CA PHE A 36 43.15 10.29 32.53
C PHE A 36 42.77 9.94 33.98
N ASP A 37 43.19 10.81 34.90
CA ASP A 37 42.94 10.83 36.34
C ASP A 37 41.58 11.51 36.64
N PRO A 38 40.71 10.96 37.53
CA PRO A 38 39.40 11.53 37.80
C PRO A 38 39.43 12.56 38.95
N SER A 39 39.36 13.85 38.64
CA SER A 39 38.79 14.83 39.57
C SER A 39 38.32 16.12 38.89
N ARG A 40 37.15 16.58 39.35
CA ARG A 40 36.48 17.90 39.12
C ARG A 40 35.30 17.93 38.13
N SER A 41 34.14 18.04 38.77
CA SER A 41 32.79 18.34 38.32
C SER A 41 32.63 19.67 37.57
N ALA A 42 31.75 19.71 36.56
CA ALA A 42 30.63 20.67 36.45
C ALA A 42 29.83 20.49 35.14
N GLY A 43 28.50 20.46 35.24
CA GLY A 43 27.58 21.05 34.25
C GLY A 43 27.19 20.22 33.02
N SER A 44 26.15 19.40 33.17
CA SER A 44 25.39 18.77 32.08
C SER A 44 24.45 19.76 31.37
N ASN A 45 24.50 19.82 30.02
CA ASN A 45 23.36 20.17 29.17
C ASN A 45 23.57 19.57 27.75
N PRO A 46 22.61 18.78 27.21
CA PRO A 46 22.75 18.15 25.89
C PRO A 46 22.33 19.09 24.74
N CYS A 47 23.17 19.17 23.71
CA CYS A 47 22.90 19.84 22.44
C CYS A 47 21.88 19.05 21.59
N PHE A 48 20.80 19.73 21.21
CA PHE A 48 19.94 19.34 20.08
C PHE A 48 20.59 19.81 18.76
N MET A 49 20.81 18.87 17.83
CA MET A 49 21.15 19.18 16.44
C MET A 49 19.86 19.46 15.66
N GLY A 50 19.64 20.74 15.33
CA GLY A 50 18.63 21.17 14.38
C GLY A 50 19.17 21.09 12.95
N THR A 51 18.41 20.48 12.05
CA THR A 51 18.62 20.50 10.61
C THR A 51 18.23 21.88 10.07
N MET A 52 19.20 22.59 9.47
CA MET A 52 18.99 23.82 8.73
C MET A 52 18.50 23.51 7.31
N SER A 53 17.31 23.99 6.96
CA SER A 53 16.84 24.05 5.58
C SER A 53 17.02 25.47 5.06
N HIS A 54 17.83 25.63 4.01
CA HIS A 54 18.08 26.89 3.33
C HIS A 54 16.82 27.38 2.60
N VAL A 55 16.47 28.65 2.83
CA VAL A 55 15.45 29.41 2.11
C VAL A 55 16.07 30.00 0.85
N ILE A 56 15.52 29.66 -0.32
CA ILE A 56 15.80 30.36 -1.59
C ILE A 56 14.62 31.30 -1.86
N THR A 57 14.92 32.59 -1.86
CA THR A 57 14.00 33.69 -2.18
C THR A 57 13.97 33.90 -3.69
N LEU A 58 12.81 33.77 -4.33
CA LEU A 58 12.59 34.23 -5.71
C LEU A 58 11.60 35.41 -5.71
N HIS A 59 12.13 36.59 -6.05
CA HIS A 59 11.37 37.77 -6.48
C HIS A 59 11.07 37.65 -7.98
N GLY A 60 9.87 38.09 -8.39
CA GLY A 60 9.58 38.31 -9.82
C GLY A 60 8.10 38.17 -10.16
N VAL A 61 7.32 39.21 -9.85
CA VAL A 61 5.94 39.39 -10.34
C VAL A 61 6.00 39.83 -11.79
N THR A 62 5.32 39.10 -12.69
CA THR A 62 4.87 39.64 -13.97
C THR A 62 3.48 39.13 -14.29
N THR A 63 2.52 40.05 -14.25
CA THR A 63 1.13 39.93 -14.65
C THR A 63 1.01 39.70 -16.16
N CYS A 64 0.15 38.78 -16.60
CA CYS A 64 -0.46 38.86 -17.92
C CYS A 64 -1.89 38.29 -17.94
N THR A 65 -2.71 38.94 -18.74
CA THR A 65 -4.16 39.08 -18.68
C THR A 65 -4.90 37.86 -19.24
N LEU A 66 -5.92 37.35 -18.53
CA LEU A 66 -6.88 36.38 -19.04
C LEU A 66 -7.93 37.09 -19.91
N CYS A 67 -8.06 36.65 -21.17
CA CYS A 67 -9.13 37.06 -22.06
C CYS A 67 -10.23 35.99 -22.09
N SER A 68 -11.44 36.43 -21.76
CA SER A 68 -12.67 35.64 -21.74
C SER A 68 -13.16 35.36 -23.16
N TYR A 69 -13.68 34.15 -23.42
CA TYR A 69 -14.65 33.92 -24.50
C TYR A 69 -15.71 32.93 -24.04
N ALA A 70 -16.96 33.39 -24.11
CA ALA A 70 -18.19 32.66 -23.86
C ALA A 70 -18.92 32.44 -25.19
N HIS A 71 -19.54 31.27 -25.37
CA HIS A 71 -20.72 30.94 -26.18
C HIS A 71 -20.86 29.40 -26.19
N SER A 72 -22.00 28.75 -26.38
CA SER A 72 -23.44 28.98 -26.22
C SER A 72 -24.11 27.62 -26.54
N ARG A 73 -25.28 27.40 -25.93
CA ARG A 73 -26.19 26.23 -25.88
C ARG A 73 -26.56 25.44 -27.16
N ALA A 74 -26.84 24.14 -26.93
CA ALA A 74 -27.94 23.26 -27.43
C ALA A 74 -27.99 22.88 -28.95
N ASN A 75 -28.42 21.69 -29.44
CA ASN A 75 -29.35 20.64 -28.97
C ASN A 75 -29.14 19.31 -29.80
N PRO A 76 -29.83 18.18 -29.49
CA PRO A 76 -29.45 16.79 -29.79
C PRO A 76 -30.16 16.15 -31.02
N ARG A 77 -29.66 14.99 -31.49
CA ARG A 77 -30.46 14.01 -32.26
C ARG A 77 -30.09 12.55 -31.95
N PHE A 78 -31.11 11.80 -31.54
CA PHE A 78 -31.25 10.35 -31.56
C PHE A 78 -31.05 9.77 -32.97
N ILE A 79 -30.50 8.55 -33.07
CA ILE A 79 -30.89 7.50 -34.05
C ILE A 79 -30.53 6.12 -33.45
N THR A 80 -31.56 5.27 -33.37
CA THR A 80 -31.57 3.84 -33.04
C THR A 80 -31.31 2.98 -34.27
N LEU A 81 -30.46 1.93 -34.18
CA LEU A 81 -30.55 0.73 -35.04
C LEU A 81 -30.00 -0.53 -34.33
N LEU A 82 -30.84 -1.56 -34.21
CA LEU A 82 -30.50 -2.96 -33.94
C LEU A 82 -30.17 -3.68 -35.28
N PRO A 83 -29.42 -4.79 -35.28
CA PRO A 83 -30.10 -6.09 -35.39
C PRO A 83 -29.47 -7.28 -34.61
N ASN A 84 -30.36 -8.24 -34.32
CA ASN A 84 -30.15 -9.58 -33.77
C ASN A 84 -29.19 -10.48 -34.59
N ARG A 85 -28.37 -11.29 -33.89
CA ARG A 85 -28.32 -12.77 -34.01
C ARG A 85 -27.35 -13.39 -33.00
N ALA A 86 -27.85 -14.35 -32.23
CA ALA A 86 -27.13 -15.13 -31.22
C ALA A 86 -26.42 -16.36 -31.82
N PRO A 87 -25.37 -16.86 -31.14
CA PRO A 87 -25.24 -18.30 -30.94
C PRO A 87 -24.90 -18.69 -29.48
N ARG A 88 -25.78 -19.53 -28.92
CA ARG A 88 -25.60 -20.63 -27.94
C ARG A 88 -24.45 -20.53 -26.92
N VAL A 89 -24.82 -20.16 -25.69
CA VAL A 89 -24.00 -20.12 -24.48
C VAL A 89 -24.14 -21.44 -23.69
N PHE A 90 -23.01 -22.08 -23.36
CA PHE A 90 -22.92 -23.07 -22.28
C PHE A 90 -22.77 -22.35 -20.92
N PRO A 91 -23.28 -22.89 -19.81
CA PRO A 91 -23.53 -22.10 -18.61
C PRO A 91 -22.22 -21.79 -17.86
N MET A 92 -21.79 -20.53 -17.93
CA MET A 92 -20.97 -19.93 -16.87
C MET A 92 -21.74 -20.01 -15.56
N LEU A 93 -21.07 -20.44 -14.48
CA LEU A 93 -21.54 -20.21 -13.14
C LEU A 93 -21.77 -18.71 -12.97
N LYS A 94 -23.03 -18.31 -12.92
CA LYS A 94 -23.44 -17.01 -12.40
C LYS A 94 -22.84 -16.93 -10.99
N SER A 95 -21.97 -15.96 -10.79
CA SER A 95 -21.77 -15.36 -9.48
C SER A 95 -23.16 -15.14 -8.90
N GLN A 96 -23.53 -15.86 -7.85
CA GLN A 96 -24.69 -15.47 -7.08
C GLN A 96 -24.44 -14.02 -6.69
N SER A 97 -25.32 -13.15 -7.18
CA SER A 97 -25.31 -11.73 -6.88
C SER A 97 -25.28 -11.58 -5.36
N SER A 98 -24.11 -11.24 -4.83
CA SER A 98 -24.10 -10.21 -3.81
C SER A 98 -24.89 -9.07 -4.42
N THR A 99 -25.92 -8.63 -3.72
CA THR A 99 -26.64 -7.40 -4.06
C THR A 99 -25.59 -6.32 -4.25
N SER A 100 -25.19 -6.04 -5.49
CA SER A 100 -24.43 -4.85 -5.81
C SER A 100 -25.40 -3.72 -5.48
N ARG A 101 -25.29 -3.16 -4.28
CA ARG A 101 -25.89 -1.87 -3.98
C ARG A 101 -25.24 -0.92 -4.98
N SER A 102 -25.95 -0.68 -6.08
CA SER A 102 -25.68 0.41 -6.99
C SER A 102 -25.46 1.62 -6.11
N ILE A 103 -24.33 2.31 -6.25
CA ILE A 103 -24.19 3.68 -5.74
C ILE A 103 -25.38 4.42 -6.35
N THR A 104 -26.43 4.65 -5.56
CA THR A 104 -27.58 5.40 -6.03
C THR A 104 -27.04 6.78 -6.30
N ALA A 105 -26.96 7.16 -7.58
CA ALA A 105 -26.54 8.49 -7.97
C ALA A 105 -27.35 9.48 -7.13
N ILE A 106 -26.66 10.31 -6.34
CA ILE A 106 -27.29 11.22 -5.41
C ILE A 106 -28.14 12.17 -6.24
N ASP A 107 -29.46 12.14 -6.03
CA ASP A 107 -30.35 13.11 -6.63
C ASP A 107 -30.25 14.41 -5.83
N PHE A 108 -29.43 15.34 -6.31
CA PHE A 108 -29.27 16.64 -5.66
C PHE A 108 -30.54 17.51 -5.71
N SER A 109 -31.56 17.11 -6.46
CA SER A 109 -32.86 17.79 -6.48
C SER A 109 -33.78 17.35 -5.32
N ASP A 110 -33.47 16.25 -4.64
CA ASP A 110 -34.20 15.75 -3.48
C ASP A 110 -33.86 16.57 -2.22
N PRO A 111 -34.83 17.24 -1.56
CA PRO A 111 -34.54 18.06 -0.37
C PRO A 111 -33.86 17.28 0.77
N ASP A 112 -34.04 15.96 0.83
CA ASP A 112 -33.48 15.07 1.87
C ASP A 112 -32.18 14.37 1.43
N TRP A 113 -31.60 14.73 0.28
CA TRP A 113 -30.40 14.08 -0.26
C TRP A 113 -29.24 14.04 0.74
N LYS A 114 -29.15 15.07 1.59
CA LYS A 114 -28.16 15.22 2.66
C LYS A 114 -28.25 14.14 3.73
N THR A 115 -29.45 13.91 4.24
CA THR A 115 -29.73 12.90 5.26
C THR A 115 -29.55 11.50 4.69
N LYS A 116 -30.06 11.27 3.48
CA LYS A 116 -29.90 10.01 2.75
C LYS A 116 -28.44 9.68 2.50
N PHE A 117 -27.64 10.67 2.11
CA PHE A 117 -26.20 10.53 1.91
C PHE A 117 -25.48 10.15 3.21
N LYS A 118 -25.79 10.84 4.32
CA LYS A 118 -25.20 10.53 5.62
C LYS A 118 -25.54 9.10 6.07
N GLN A 119 -26.79 8.70 5.94
CA GLN A 119 -27.25 7.36 6.32
C GLN A 119 -26.60 6.29 5.43
N ASP A 120 -26.53 6.50 4.12
CA ASP A 120 -25.82 5.61 3.19
C ASP A 120 -24.34 5.48 3.56
N PHE A 121 -23.68 6.60 3.89
CA PHE A 121 -22.29 6.58 4.34
C PHE A 121 -22.12 5.77 5.63
N GLU A 122 -22.93 6.04 6.65
CA GLU A 122 -22.88 5.32 7.93
C GLU A 122 -23.16 3.82 7.74
N ASP A 123 -24.08 3.44 6.85
CA ASP A 123 -24.39 2.04 6.54
C ASP A 123 -23.25 1.34 5.80
N ARG A 124 -22.58 2.03 4.86
CA ARG A 124 -21.46 1.48 4.10
C ARG A 124 -20.17 1.38 4.91
N PHE A 125 -19.90 2.38 5.75
CA PHE A 125 -18.67 2.48 6.55
C PHE A 125 -18.79 1.89 7.94
N ARG A 126 -19.96 1.38 8.33
CA ARG A 126 -20.11 0.55 9.53
C ARG A 126 -19.23 -0.69 9.42
N LEU A 127 -18.36 -0.87 10.41
CA LEU A 127 -17.53 -2.07 10.50
C LEU A 127 -18.36 -3.24 11.03
N PRO A 128 -18.40 -4.39 10.33
CA PRO A 128 -19.07 -5.57 10.85
C PRO A 128 -18.40 -6.04 12.14
N HIS A 129 -19.22 -6.41 13.11
CA HIS A 129 -18.77 -6.79 14.45
C HIS A 129 -19.43 -8.09 14.90
N VAL A 130 -18.75 -8.89 15.72
CA VAL A 130 -19.24 -10.20 16.19
C VAL A 130 -20.59 -10.10 16.88
N THR A 131 -20.86 -8.99 17.57
CA THR A 131 -22.14 -8.73 18.25
C THR A 131 -23.31 -8.55 17.28
N ASP A 132 -23.06 -8.31 15.99
CA ASP A 132 -24.12 -8.24 14.98
C ASP A 132 -24.78 -9.62 14.77
N VAL A 133 -24.04 -10.70 15.00
CA VAL A 133 -24.50 -12.10 14.90
C VAL A 133 -24.80 -12.70 16.27
N PHE A 134 -24.08 -12.24 17.31
CA PHE A 134 -24.18 -12.70 18.69
C PHE A 134 -24.41 -11.51 19.65
N PRO A 135 -25.64 -10.99 19.75
CA PRO A 135 -25.93 -9.78 20.54
C PRO A 135 -25.59 -9.90 22.03
N ASP A 136 -25.67 -11.11 22.57
CA ASP A 136 -25.42 -11.42 23.99
C ASP A 136 -23.93 -11.72 24.27
N GLU A 137 -23.05 -11.56 23.28
CA GLU A 137 -21.62 -11.83 23.43
C GLU A 137 -20.98 -10.82 24.39
N ALA A 138 -20.52 -11.32 25.54
CA ALA A 138 -19.91 -10.50 26.56
C ALA A 138 -18.47 -10.11 26.17
N SER A 139 -18.17 -8.81 26.25
CA SER A 139 -16.80 -8.32 26.17
C SER A 139 -16.01 -8.67 27.44
N MET A 140 -14.70 -8.88 27.33
CA MET A 140 -13.78 -9.06 28.45
C MET A 140 -12.60 -8.07 28.39
N PRO A 141 -11.92 -7.79 29.52
CA PRO A 141 -10.71 -6.98 29.51
C PRO A 141 -9.61 -7.57 28.61
N SER A 142 -8.91 -6.70 27.90
CA SER A 142 -7.83 -7.06 27.01
C SER A 142 -6.62 -7.59 27.76
N THR A 143 -6.05 -8.71 27.29
CA THR A 143 -4.77 -9.22 27.80
C THR A 143 -3.57 -8.45 27.26
N PHE A 144 -3.76 -7.68 26.18
CA PHE A 144 -2.73 -6.83 25.62
C PHE A 144 -2.59 -5.55 26.43
N CYS A 145 -1.42 -5.30 27.01
CA CYS A 145 -1.14 -4.08 27.76
C CYS A 145 -0.20 -3.14 26.97
N PRO A 146 -0.67 -1.93 26.57
CA PRO A 146 0.19 -0.94 25.94
C PRO A 146 1.32 -0.44 26.86
N LYS A 147 1.11 -0.45 28.18
CA LYS A 147 2.09 -0.07 29.21
C LYS A 147 2.82 -1.29 29.78
N MET A 148 3.69 -1.92 29.00
CA MET A 148 4.70 -2.83 29.57
C MET A 148 6.08 -2.58 28.95
N ARG A 149 6.87 -1.71 29.58
CA ARG A 149 8.34 -1.69 29.50
C ARG A 149 9.10 -0.91 30.61
N THR A 150 8.46 -0.55 31.72
CA THR A 150 9.18 -0.02 32.90
C THR A 150 8.80 -0.81 34.14
N ARG A 151 9.73 -1.63 34.64
CA ARG A 151 9.71 -2.07 36.05
C ARG A 151 10.01 -0.84 36.91
N ASP A 152 9.21 -0.65 37.94
CA ASP A 152 9.45 0.15 39.15
C ASP A 152 10.08 1.55 38.99
N PHE A 153 9.24 2.57 39.06
CA PHE A 153 9.65 3.89 39.58
C PHE A 153 8.78 4.22 40.80
N PRO A 154 9.39 4.42 41.99
CA PRO A 154 8.64 4.85 43.16
C PRO A 154 8.45 6.37 43.13
N GLY A 155 7.25 6.82 43.51
CA GLY A 155 7.05 8.12 44.14
C GLY A 155 6.78 9.31 43.23
N THR A 156 5.55 9.80 43.33
CA THR A 156 5.17 11.23 43.32
C THR A 156 5.43 12.03 42.03
N TYR A 157 4.53 11.85 41.07
CA TYR A 157 4.07 12.95 40.20
C TYR A 157 2.53 12.88 40.10
N PRO A 158 1.79 14.01 40.07
CA PRO A 158 0.33 13.99 39.92
C PRO A 158 -0.02 13.37 38.57
N LEU A 159 -0.85 12.33 38.58
CA LEU A 159 -1.04 11.43 37.46
C LEU A 159 -1.98 12.00 36.40
N TYR A 160 -1.53 12.00 35.14
CA TYR A 160 -2.40 11.79 33.96
C TYR A 160 -2.93 10.34 34.01
N GLU A 161 -3.79 10.04 34.99
CA GLU A 161 -4.05 8.68 35.46
C GLU A 161 -4.97 7.81 34.59
N ASN A 162 -5.58 8.34 33.51
CA ASN A 162 -6.59 7.60 32.73
C ASN A 162 -6.19 7.28 31.28
N TRP A 163 -4.98 7.61 30.81
CA TRP A 163 -4.56 7.19 29.46
C TRP A 163 -3.82 5.87 29.51
N HIS A 164 -4.53 4.77 29.23
CA HIS A 164 -4.02 3.39 29.24
C HIS A 164 -3.34 2.99 27.93
N GLY A 165 -3.32 3.87 26.92
CA GLY A 165 -2.75 3.60 25.59
C GLY A 165 -3.67 2.81 24.64
N TYR A 166 -4.89 2.48 25.07
CA TYR A 166 -5.93 1.90 24.22
C TYR A 166 -6.58 2.98 23.34
N ILE A 167 -7.01 2.57 22.15
CA ILE A 167 -7.79 3.40 21.24
C ILE A 167 -9.26 3.33 21.66
N ASN A 168 -9.93 4.49 21.72
CA ASN A 168 -11.36 4.54 22.04
C ASN A 168 -12.19 4.10 20.81
N ASP A 169 -13.29 3.39 21.03
CA ASP A 169 -14.18 2.98 19.94
C ASP A 169 -14.84 4.16 19.21
N ASN A 170 -14.82 5.36 19.80
CA ASN A 170 -15.25 6.63 19.22
C ASN A 170 -14.13 7.39 18.48
N ASP A 171 -12.89 6.90 18.46
CA ASP A 171 -11.81 7.55 17.70
C ASP A 171 -12.09 7.41 16.19
N ARG A 172 -12.01 8.54 15.49
CA ARG A 172 -12.30 8.66 14.06
C ARG A 172 -11.13 9.24 13.30
N VAL A 173 -10.91 8.72 12.10
CA VAL A 173 -10.00 9.29 11.10
C VAL A 173 -10.87 9.85 9.98
N LEU A 174 -10.71 11.13 9.67
CA LEU A 174 -11.44 11.75 8.56
C LEU A 174 -10.90 11.23 7.23
N LEU A 175 -11.78 10.84 6.31
CA LEU A 175 -11.40 10.40 4.96
C LEU A 175 -10.90 11.55 4.10
N LYS A 176 -11.50 12.73 4.27
CA LYS A 176 -11.11 13.96 3.57
C LYS A 176 -10.73 15.01 4.60
N THR A 177 -9.47 15.46 4.52
CA THR A 177 -8.96 16.55 5.34
C THR A 177 -8.83 17.80 4.45
N ILE A 178 -9.27 18.95 4.96
CA ILE A 178 -8.96 20.25 4.38
C ILE A 178 -7.93 20.86 5.31
N TYR A 179 -6.71 21.05 4.80
CA TYR A 179 -5.69 21.78 5.55
C TYR A 179 -6.04 23.26 5.53
N TYR A 180 -6.43 23.79 6.69
CA TYR A 180 -6.50 25.23 6.88
C TYR A 180 -5.08 25.78 7.02
N SER A 181 -4.81 26.92 6.37
CA SER A 181 -3.51 27.60 6.43
C SER A 181 -3.10 28.06 7.83
N SER A 182 -4.05 28.16 8.76
CA SER A 182 -3.84 28.58 10.15
C SER A 182 -5.00 28.09 11.05
N PRO A 183 -4.76 27.83 12.35
CA PRO A 183 -5.81 27.58 13.35
C PRO A 183 -6.77 28.76 13.54
N LYS A 184 -6.44 29.95 13.01
CA LYS A 184 -7.27 31.16 13.02
C LYS A 184 -7.97 31.43 11.68
N SER A 185 -7.85 30.54 10.69
CA SER A 185 -8.49 30.71 9.39
C SER A 185 -10.00 30.47 9.49
N ALA A 186 -10.80 31.20 8.71
CA ALA A 186 -12.24 30.97 8.66
C ALA A 186 -12.53 29.50 8.28
N GLY A 187 -13.15 28.74 9.19
CA GLY A 187 -13.44 27.31 9.05
C GLY A 187 -12.60 26.36 9.94
N SER A 188 -11.53 26.85 10.58
CA SER A 188 -10.72 26.05 11.52
C SER A 188 -11.28 26.02 12.95
N GLU A 189 -12.24 26.86 13.30
CA GLU A 189 -12.90 26.83 14.60
C GLU A 189 -13.84 25.62 14.73
N CYS A 190 -13.64 24.81 15.78
CA CYS A 190 -14.59 23.78 16.17
C CYS A 190 -15.88 24.47 16.62
N ILE A 191 -16.95 24.32 15.83
CA ILE A 191 -18.28 24.91 16.11
C ILE A 191 -18.97 24.24 17.33
N ASP A 192 -18.39 23.16 17.87
CA ASP A 192 -18.96 22.43 18.99
C ASP A 192 -18.35 22.90 20.33
N PRO A 193 -19.14 23.47 21.27
CA PRO A 193 -18.66 23.86 22.59
C PRO A 193 -18.13 22.67 23.44
N GLY A 194 -18.30 21.43 22.97
CA GLY A 194 -17.71 20.22 23.55
C GLY A 194 -16.53 19.61 22.77
N CYS A 195 -16.00 20.25 21.71
CA CYS A 195 -14.84 19.74 20.97
C CYS A 195 -13.57 19.74 21.84
N ASN A 196 -13.17 18.58 22.35
CA ASN A 196 -11.89 18.33 23.02
C ASN A 196 -10.84 17.62 22.12
N TRP A 197 -11.11 17.52 20.81
CA TRP A 197 -10.22 16.91 19.80
C TRP A 197 -9.37 17.93 19.04
N VAL A 198 -8.75 18.88 19.76
CA VAL A 198 -7.67 19.68 19.17
C VAL A 198 -6.37 19.03 19.63
N GLU A 199 -5.66 18.40 18.69
CA GLU A 199 -4.27 18.01 18.89
C GLU A 199 -3.50 19.24 19.40
N GLN A 200 -2.88 19.09 20.57
CA GLN A 200 -2.05 20.11 21.19
C GLN A 200 -0.80 20.35 20.33
N TRP A 201 -0.92 21.25 19.36
CA TRP A 201 0.24 21.88 18.75
C TRP A 201 0.70 23.01 19.68
N TYR A 202 1.72 22.71 20.48
CA TYR A 202 2.50 23.71 21.22
C TYR A 202 3.09 24.73 20.23
N ILE A 203 2.58 25.96 20.20
CA ILE A 203 3.35 27.11 19.71
C ILE A 203 3.17 28.28 20.67
N PHE A 204 4.32 28.85 21.01
CA PHE A 204 4.56 30.01 21.85
C PHE A 204 3.65 31.20 21.53
N ASP A 205 3.28 31.85 22.62
CA ASP A 205 2.55 33.10 22.76
C ASP A 205 3.13 34.24 21.91
N PHE A 206 2.28 34.96 21.18
CA PHE A 206 2.39 36.41 20.97
C PHE A 206 1.02 36.98 20.53
N THR A 207 0.37 37.67 21.48
CA THR A 207 -0.48 38.89 21.43
C THR A 207 -0.62 39.62 20.07
N ILE A 208 -1.65 40.40 19.68
CA ILE A 208 -2.92 40.96 20.22
C ILE A 208 -3.63 41.66 19.01
N GLN A 209 -4.96 41.90 19.12
CA GLN A 209 -5.78 42.87 18.35
C GLN A 209 -6.08 42.62 16.86
N ILE A 210 -7.33 42.27 16.56
CA ILE A 210 -8.34 43.17 15.95
C ILE A 210 -9.70 42.48 16.11
N TRP A 211 -10.45 42.93 17.12
CA TRP A 211 -11.87 42.66 17.31
C TRP A 211 -12.60 43.86 16.68
N ASN A 212 -13.66 43.62 15.90
CA ASN A 212 -14.60 44.60 15.31
C ASN A 212 -14.58 44.88 13.79
N ILE A 213 -14.10 43.97 12.93
CA ILE A 213 -14.40 44.06 11.47
C ILE A 213 -14.96 42.74 10.86
N VAL A 214 -14.97 41.62 11.60
CA VAL A 214 -15.29 40.30 11.01
C VAL A 214 -16.73 39.83 11.26
N THR A 215 -17.51 40.52 12.08
CA THR A 215 -18.84 40.05 12.50
C THR A 215 -19.91 40.08 11.39
N ASP A 216 -19.72 40.85 10.32
CA ASP A 216 -20.71 40.95 9.23
C ASP A 216 -20.37 40.16 7.95
N TYR A 217 -19.14 39.65 7.80
CA TYR A 217 -18.78 38.80 6.65
C TYR A 217 -18.92 37.29 6.91
N ALA A 218 -18.90 36.87 8.19
CA ALA A 218 -19.09 35.46 8.56
C ALA A 218 -20.54 34.96 8.32
N TYR A 219 -21.53 35.85 8.33
CA TYR A 219 -22.93 35.51 8.03
C TYR A 219 -23.23 35.38 6.53
N ALA A 220 -22.39 35.94 5.65
CA ALA A 220 -22.62 35.92 4.20
C ALA A 220 -22.18 34.58 3.56
N CYS A 221 -21.08 33.97 4.01
CA CYS A 221 -20.62 32.68 3.45
C CYS A 221 -21.49 31.48 3.86
N GLN A 222 -22.28 31.59 4.92
CA GLN A 222 -23.17 30.53 5.38
C GLN A 222 -24.55 30.54 4.68
N LYS A 223 -24.90 31.63 3.99
CA LYS A 223 -26.16 31.73 3.22
C LYS A 223 -26.03 31.31 1.75
N ASP A 224 -24.85 31.40 1.15
CA ASP A 224 -24.67 31.23 -0.30
C ASP A 224 -23.74 30.10 -0.74
N SER A 225 -23.42 29.13 0.12
CA SER A 225 -22.67 27.93 -0.31
C SER A 225 -23.37 26.63 0.08
N ASN A 226 -23.90 25.96 -0.94
CA ASN A 226 -24.45 24.61 -0.93
C ASN A 226 -23.44 23.49 -0.55
N VAL A 227 -22.35 23.81 0.17
CA VAL A 227 -21.29 22.85 0.52
C VAL A 227 -21.50 22.39 1.95
N ALA A 228 -22.42 21.45 2.14
CA ALA A 228 -22.41 20.63 3.35
C ALA A 228 -21.16 19.74 3.30
N ILE A 229 -20.11 20.09 4.03
CA ILE A 229 -18.96 19.21 4.25
C ILE A 229 -19.43 18.09 5.18
N PHE A 230 -19.92 16.99 4.62
CA PHE A 230 -20.21 15.80 5.40
C PHE A 230 -18.90 15.25 5.96
N LYS A 231 -18.83 15.11 7.29
CA LYS A 231 -17.70 14.50 7.98
C LYS A 231 -17.68 13.01 7.64
N GLN A 232 -17.01 12.64 6.55
CA GLN A 232 -16.75 11.25 6.18
C GLN A 232 -15.56 10.74 7.01
N TRP A 233 -15.75 9.62 7.69
CA TRP A 233 -14.75 9.08 8.61
C TRP A 233 -14.71 7.56 8.63
N VAL A 234 -13.62 7.03 9.17
CA VAL A 234 -13.40 5.60 9.46
C VAL A 234 -12.89 5.43 10.89
N HIS A 235 -13.01 4.21 11.44
CA HIS A 235 -12.54 3.95 12.81
C HIS A 235 -11.01 3.85 12.85
N ARG A 236 -10.41 4.46 13.87
CA ARG A 236 -8.97 4.34 14.12
C ARG A 236 -8.61 2.89 14.49
N ALA A 237 -7.56 2.37 13.89
CA ALA A 237 -7.02 1.05 14.20
C ALA A 237 -6.16 1.10 15.47
N GLY A 238 -6.19 0.03 16.26
CA GLY A 238 -5.36 -0.08 17.46
C GLY A 238 -5.93 -1.01 18.54
N PRO A 239 -5.17 -1.24 19.62
CA PRO A 239 -5.62 -2.08 20.71
C PRO A 239 -6.84 -1.48 21.42
N ARG A 240 -7.80 -2.32 21.76
CA ARG A 240 -8.97 -1.97 22.57
C ARG A 240 -8.81 -2.47 23.99
N GLU A 241 -9.44 -1.76 24.93
CA GLU A 241 -9.52 -2.17 26.34
C GLU A 241 -10.36 -3.43 26.50
N LYS A 242 -11.36 -3.62 25.64
CA LYS A 242 -12.28 -4.75 25.63
C LYS A 242 -12.07 -5.62 24.39
N ILE A 243 -12.10 -6.93 24.58
CA ILE A 243 -11.97 -7.94 23.53
C ILE A 243 -13.14 -8.94 23.59
N TYR A 244 -13.39 -9.67 22.51
CA TYR A 244 -14.54 -10.59 22.34
C TYR A 244 -14.13 -12.05 22.11
N PHE A 245 -12.83 -12.31 22.04
CA PHE A 245 -12.26 -13.65 21.91
C PHE A 245 -11.30 -13.89 23.08
N LYS A 246 -11.48 -15.00 23.79
CA LYS A 246 -10.55 -15.43 24.84
C LYS A 246 -9.27 -15.96 24.18
N PRO A 247 -8.09 -15.41 24.50
CA PRO A 247 -6.84 -15.83 23.86
C PRO A 247 -6.57 -17.34 23.94
N GLU A 248 -6.94 -18.01 25.04
CA GLU A 248 -6.73 -19.46 25.19
C GLU A 248 -7.62 -20.33 24.27
N GLU A 249 -8.78 -19.80 23.87
CA GLU A 249 -9.75 -20.47 23.00
C GLU A 249 -9.51 -20.15 21.50
N VAL A 250 -8.59 -19.24 21.19
CA VAL A 250 -8.28 -18.85 19.81
C VAL A 250 -7.45 -19.93 19.12
N LYS A 251 -7.90 -20.33 17.92
CA LYS A 251 -7.04 -20.94 16.90
C LYS A 251 -7.04 -20.02 15.69
N ALA A 252 -5.87 -19.46 15.40
CA ALA A 252 -5.66 -18.50 14.33
C ALA A 252 -5.03 -19.16 13.11
N ALA A 253 -5.54 -18.84 11.92
CA ALA A 253 -4.96 -19.26 10.65
C ALA A 253 -4.57 -18.05 9.79
N ILE A 254 -3.43 -18.16 9.10
CA ILE A 254 -2.90 -17.14 8.20
C ILE A 254 -2.77 -17.73 6.80
N ILE A 255 -3.17 -16.99 5.77
CA ILE A 255 -2.89 -17.32 4.37
C ILE A 255 -2.34 -16.15 3.58
N THR A 256 -1.55 -16.46 2.56
CA THR A 256 -1.07 -15.52 1.56
C THR A 256 -1.54 -15.92 0.16
N CYS A 257 -2.27 -15.04 -0.52
CA CYS A 257 -2.86 -15.28 -1.83
C CYS A 257 -2.35 -14.30 -2.90
N GLY A 258 -2.60 -14.62 -4.16
CA GLY A 258 -2.22 -13.81 -5.32
C GLY A 258 -0.76 -13.96 -5.69
N GLY A 259 -0.15 -12.90 -6.24
CA GLY A 259 1.29 -12.89 -6.52
C GLY A 259 2.12 -12.28 -5.38
N LEU A 260 3.42 -12.53 -5.42
CA LEU A 260 4.39 -12.03 -4.43
C LEU A 260 4.42 -10.50 -4.34
N CYS A 261 4.81 -10.04 -3.17
CA CYS A 261 4.91 -8.65 -2.77
C CYS A 261 5.97 -8.56 -1.66
N PRO A 262 6.91 -7.61 -1.70
CA PRO A 262 7.80 -7.37 -0.57
C PRO A 262 6.98 -7.11 0.70
N GLY A 263 7.39 -7.68 1.83
CA GLY A 263 6.71 -7.49 3.12
C GLY A 263 5.73 -8.58 3.55
N LEU A 264 5.45 -9.58 2.70
CA LEU A 264 4.57 -10.71 3.08
C LEU A 264 5.03 -11.42 4.35
N ASN A 265 6.33 -11.73 4.44
CA ASN A 265 6.93 -12.36 5.61
C ASN A 265 6.90 -11.46 6.84
N ASP A 266 7.06 -10.14 6.69
CA ASP A 266 6.96 -9.16 7.78
C ASP A 266 5.56 -9.17 8.40
N VAL A 267 4.51 -9.17 7.57
CA VAL A 267 3.12 -9.23 8.05
C VAL A 267 2.84 -10.57 8.74
N ILE A 268 3.20 -11.71 8.14
CA ILE A 268 3.04 -13.05 8.76
C ILE A 268 3.72 -13.06 10.13
N ARG A 269 4.98 -12.62 10.18
CA ARG A 269 5.77 -12.58 11.41
C ARG A 269 5.08 -11.74 12.47
N GLN A 270 4.59 -10.57 12.10
CA GLN A 270 4.02 -9.67 13.09
C GLN A 270 2.63 -10.10 13.56
N ILE A 271 1.81 -10.72 12.73
CA ILE A 271 0.55 -11.34 13.16
C ILE A 271 0.85 -12.43 14.20
N VAL A 272 1.79 -13.33 13.92
CA VAL A 272 2.18 -14.41 14.85
C VAL A 272 2.69 -13.86 16.18
N ILE A 273 3.59 -12.88 16.15
CA ILE A 273 4.12 -12.25 17.37
C ILE A 273 3.00 -11.59 18.18
N THR A 274 2.09 -10.87 17.53
CA THR A 274 1.02 -10.15 18.23
C THR A 274 0.01 -11.14 18.83
N LEU A 275 -0.35 -12.20 18.12
CA LEU A 275 -1.19 -13.29 18.66
C LEU A 275 -0.57 -13.94 19.90
N GLU A 276 0.74 -14.24 19.88
CA GLU A 276 1.43 -14.78 21.06
C GLU A 276 1.45 -13.78 22.23
N ILE A 277 1.59 -12.48 21.97
CA ILE A 277 1.52 -11.43 23.02
C ILE A 277 0.14 -11.42 23.71
N TYR A 278 -0.94 -11.64 22.95
CA TYR A 278 -2.27 -11.79 23.53
C TYR A 278 -2.43 -13.09 24.34
N GLY A 279 -1.55 -14.07 24.17
CA GLY A 279 -1.60 -15.38 24.84
C GLY A 279 -2.12 -16.53 23.96
N VAL A 280 -2.25 -16.33 22.65
CA VAL A 280 -2.70 -17.37 21.71
C VAL A 280 -1.62 -18.43 21.55
N THR A 281 -1.99 -19.70 21.71
CA THR A 281 -1.05 -20.84 21.61
C THR A 281 -1.20 -21.65 20.33
N LYS A 282 -2.35 -21.54 19.64
CA LYS A 282 -2.66 -22.31 18.42
C LYS A 282 -2.67 -21.39 17.21
N ILE A 283 -1.52 -21.26 16.56
CA ILE A 283 -1.35 -20.42 15.36
C ILE A 283 -0.85 -21.31 14.22
N VAL A 284 -1.54 -21.27 13.08
CA VAL A 284 -1.22 -22.08 11.92
C VAL A 284 -1.16 -21.24 10.64
N GLY A 285 -0.33 -21.66 9.71
CA GLY A 285 -0.31 -21.17 8.34
C GLY A 285 -0.92 -22.22 7.42
N ILE A 286 -1.79 -21.79 6.51
CA ILE A 286 -2.34 -22.68 5.48
C ILE A 286 -1.55 -22.45 4.18
N PRO A 287 -0.86 -23.49 3.65
CA PRO A 287 -0.01 -23.33 2.48
C PRO A 287 -0.76 -22.88 1.23
N PHE A 288 -0.11 -22.06 0.41
CA PHE A 288 -0.54 -21.70 -0.95
C PHE A 288 -1.97 -21.11 -1.01
N GLY A 289 -2.30 -20.19 -0.10
CA GLY A 289 -3.53 -19.40 -0.19
C GLY A 289 -4.82 -20.23 -0.05
N TYR A 290 -5.86 -19.89 -0.80
CA TYR A 290 -7.13 -20.61 -0.76
C TYR A 290 -7.06 -22.05 -1.27
N ARG A 291 -6.01 -22.40 -2.04
CA ARG A 291 -5.80 -23.77 -2.51
C ARG A 291 -5.46 -24.74 -1.36
N GLY A 292 -4.86 -24.26 -0.28
CA GLY A 292 -4.52 -25.09 0.88
C GLY A 292 -5.73 -25.62 1.65
N PHE A 293 -6.94 -25.21 1.29
CA PHE A 293 -8.19 -25.77 1.81
C PHE A 293 -8.75 -26.92 0.98
N SER A 294 -8.46 -26.97 -0.33
CA SER A 294 -8.95 -28.05 -1.21
C SER A 294 -8.06 -29.28 -1.18
N ASP A 295 -6.76 -29.06 -0.95
CA ASP A 295 -5.76 -30.12 -1.04
C ASP A 295 -5.56 -30.80 0.32
N LYS A 296 -6.05 -32.04 0.44
CA LYS A 296 -5.95 -32.85 1.66
C LYS A 296 -4.51 -33.24 2.00
N GLU A 297 -3.59 -33.19 1.04
CA GLU A 297 -2.16 -33.46 1.28
C GLU A 297 -1.45 -32.24 1.88
N MET A 298 -2.02 -31.04 1.75
CA MET A 298 -1.46 -29.82 2.33
C MET A 298 -1.81 -29.70 3.82
N THR A 299 -0.83 -30.04 4.65
CA THR A 299 -0.95 -29.95 6.11
C THR A 299 -0.76 -28.52 6.62
N GLU A 300 -1.39 -28.23 7.77
CA GLU A 300 -1.20 -26.97 8.49
C GLU A 300 0.26 -26.81 8.92
N VAL A 301 0.83 -25.63 8.67
CA VAL A 301 2.18 -25.28 9.14
C VAL A 301 2.05 -24.65 10.52
N PRO A 302 2.53 -25.27 11.61
CA PRO A 302 2.50 -24.64 12.92
C PRO A 302 3.39 -23.40 12.93
N LEU A 303 2.83 -22.27 13.37
CA LEU A 303 3.52 -21.00 13.46
C LEU A 303 3.77 -20.64 14.93
N SER A 304 4.97 -20.16 15.21
CA SER A 304 5.38 -19.61 16.51
C SER A 304 6.43 -18.55 16.29
N ARG A 305 6.70 -17.72 17.30
CA ARG A 305 7.76 -16.70 17.26
C ARG A 305 9.12 -17.28 16.88
N LYS A 306 9.40 -18.54 17.24
CA LYS A 306 10.63 -19.24 16.83
C LYS A 306 10.65 -19.51 15.32
N VAL A 307 9.54 -19.97 14.75
CA VAL A 307 9.41 -20.25 13.31
C VAL A 307 9.53 -18.96 12.49
N VAL A 308 8.88 -17.88 12.94
CA VAL A 308 8.84 -16.61 12.19
C VAL A 308 9.99 -15.65 12.52
N GLN A 309 10.95 -16.04 13.37
CA GLN A 309 11.95 -15.12 13.93
C GLN A 309 12.66 -14.29 12.84
N ASN A 310 13.11 -14.96 11.77
CA ASN A 310 13.97 -14.38 10.74
C ASN A 310 13.31 -14.33 9.35
N ILE A 311 12.03 -14.68 9.20
CA ILE A 311 11.42 -14.77 7.85
C ILE A 311 11.36 -13.41 7.14
N HIS A 312 11.25 -12.31 7.90
CA HIS A 312 11.28 -10.93 7.41
C HIS A 312 12.60 -10.53 6.71
N LEU A 313 13.70 -11.27 6.96
CA LEU A 313 14.98 -11.02 6.29
C LEU A 313 15.00 -11.52 4.85
N SER A 314 13.98 -12.27 4.43
CA SER A 314 13.83 -12.84 3.10
C SER A 314 12.58 -12.30 2.43
N GLY A 315 12.65 -12.11 1.11
CA GLY A 315 11.45 -11.88 0.29
C GLY A 315 10.62 -13.15 0.11
N GLY A 316 9.53 -13.02 -0.66
CA GLY A 316 8.57 -14.11 -0.86
C GLY A 316 7.61 -14.30 0.32
N SER A 317 7.07 -15.52 0.49
CA SER A 317 6.19 -15.90 1.59
C SER A 317 6.56 -17.27 2.13
N LEU A 318 6.71 -17.39 3.46
CA LEU A 318 6.87 -18.66 4.18
C LEU A 318 5.77 -19.67 3.83
N LEU A 319 4.55 -19.18 3.60
CA LEU A 319 3.38 -20.03 3.32
C LEU A 319 3.20 -20.32 1.83
N GLY A 320 4.02 -19.72 0.96
CA GLY A 320 3.79 -19.73 -0.49
C GLY A 320 2.56 -18.92 -0.90
N VAL A 321 2.33 -18.76 -2.19
CA VAL A 321 1.18 -18.03 -2.72
C VAL A 321 0.52 -18.82 -3.85
N SER A 322 -0.79 -18.61 -4.05
CA SER A 322 -1.50 -19.13 -5.21
C SER A 322 -2.58 -18.17 -5.69
N ARG A 323 -3.00 -18.37 -6.94
CA ARG A 323 -4.15 -17.71 -7.56
C ARG A 323 -5.30 -18.71 -7.64
N GLY A 324 -6.52 -18.25 -7.38
CA GLY A 324 -7.70 -19.12 -7.28
C GLY A 324 -7.71 -19.99 -6.02
N GLY A 325 -8.61 -20.98 -5.96
CA GLY A 325 -8.67 -21.93 -4.84
C GLY A 325 -10.07 -22.53 -4.65
N SER A 326 -10.31 -23.00 -3.43
CA SER A 326 -11.57 -23.61 -2.99
C SER A 326 -12.79 -22.71 -3.09
N GLY A 327 -13.96 -23.36 -3.14
CA GLY A 327 -15.23 -22.67 -2.99
C GLY A 327 -15.41 -22.11 -1.57
N VAL A 328 -16.19 -21.03 -1.43
CA VAL A 328 -16.43 -20.36 -0.15
C VAL A 328 -17.00 -21.33 0.90
N SER A 329 -17.97 -22.17 0.53
CA SER A 329 -18.53 -23.17 1.45
C SER A 329 -17.47 -24.12 1.97
N GLU A 330 -16.63 -24.68 1.08
CA GLU A 330 -15.59 -25.64 1.44
C GLU A 330 -14.56 -25.04 2.40
N ILE A 331 -14.18 -23.77 2.17
CA ILE A 331 -13.28 -23.06 3.10
C ILE A 331 -13.95 -22.91 4.47
N VAL A 332 -15.23 -22.50 4.52
CA VAL A 332 -15.95 -22.34 5.79
C VAL A 332 -16.15 -23.67 6.51
N ASP A 333 -16.46 -24.74 5.78
CA ASP A 333 -16.55 -26.11 6.31
C ASP A 333 -15.20 -26.53 6.94
N SER A 334 -14.10 -26.25 6.26
CA SER A 334 -12.76 -26.57 6.76
C SER A 334 -12.36 -25.71 7.97
N LEU A 335 -12.70 -24.41 7.98
CA LEU A 335 -12.44 -23.51 9.09
C LEU A 335 -13.12 -24.01 10.38
N GLU A 336 -14.41 -24.37 10.32
CA GLU A 336 -15.16 -24.80 11.49
C GLU A 336 -14.96 -26.29 11.83
N VAL A 337 -15.38 -27.17 10.93
CA VAL A 337 -15.59 -28.60 11.22
C VAL A 337 -14.26 -29.35 11.26
N GLU A 338 -13.35 -29.05 10.33
CA GLU A 338 -12.11 -29.79 10.20
C GLU A 338 -11.01 -29.24 11.10
N ARG A 339 -10.93 -27.90 11.22
CA ARG A 339 -9.76 -27.23 11.78
C ARG A 339 -10.05 -26.46 13.06
N GLY A 340 -11.31 -26.07 13.34
CA GLY A 340 -11.68 -25.30 14.53
C GLY A 340 -11.02 -23.91 14.62
N ILE A 341 -10.85 -23.23 13.47
CA ILE A 341 -10.25 -21.90 13.34
C ILE A 341 -11.33 -20.83 13.59
N ASN A 342 -11.06 -19.92 14.52
CA ASN A 342 -11.95 -18.80 14.85
C ASN A 342 -11.35 -17.41 14.59
N MET A 343 -10.08 -17.34 14.20
CA MET A 343 -9.47 -16.13 13.63
C MET A 343 -8.78 -16.45 12.32
N PHE A 344 -9.16 -15.76 11.25
CA PHE A 344 -8.67 -16.03 9.90
C PHE A 344 -8.12 -14.76 9.26
N PHE A 345 -6.80 -14.74 9.07
CA PHE A 345 -6.06 -13.63 8.49
C PHE A 345 -5.73 -13.89 7.03
N VAL A 346 -6.21 -13.03 6.15
CA VAL A 346 -6.12 -13.20 4.71
C VAL A 346 -5.28 -12.08 4.09
N LEU A 347 -4.07 -12.41 3.64
CA LEU A 347 -3.15 -11.46 3.02
C LEU A 347 -3.27 -11.56 1.50
N GLY A 348 -3.71 -10.51 0.82
CA GLY A 348 -3.93 -10.57 -0.62
C GLY A 348 -4.39 -9.27 -1.28
N GLY A 349 -4.56 -9.29 -2.60
CA GLY A 349 -5.08 -8.14 -3.36
C GLY A 349 -6.61 -8.09 -3.40
N ASN A 350 -7.18 -7.36 -4.38
CA ASN A 350 -8.62 -7.16 -4.54
C ASN A 350 -9.42 -8.48 -4.60
N GLY A 351 -9.03 -9.41 -5.48
CA GLY A 351 -9.70 -10.72 -5.59
C GLY A 351 -9.63 -11.56 -4.31
N THR A 352 -8.55 -11.43 -3.55
CA THR A 352 -8.43 -12.09 -2.24
C THR A 352 -9.34 -11.45 -1.20
N HIS A 353 -9.40 -10.13 -1.16
CA HIS A 353 -10.32 -9.41 -0.27
C HIS A 353 -11.78 -9.71 -0.60
N ALA A 354 -12.14 -9.82 -1.89
CA ALA A 354 -13.45 -10.29 -2.32
C ALA A 354 -13.77 -11.69 -1.76
N GLY A 355 -12.80 -12.62 -1.82
CA GLY A 355 -12.90 -13.93 -1.19
C GLY A 355 -13.08 -13.87 0.32
N ALA A 356 -12.30 -13.04 1.01
CA ALA A 356 -12.41 -12.85 2.46
C ALA A 356 -13.78 -12.30 2.87
N ASN A 357 -14.33 -11.35 2.12
CA ASN A 357 -15.68 -10.82 2.35
C ASN A 357 -16.76 -11.89 2.11
N ALA A 358 -16.61 -12.72 1.07
CA ALA A 358 -17.55 -13.81 0.81
C ALA A 358 -17.52 -14.87 1.93
N ILE A 359 -16.33 -15.21 2.44
CA ILE A 359 -16.13 -16.12 3.58
C ILE A 359 -16.76 -15.52 4.85
N HIS A 360 -16.50 -14.24 5.13
CA HIS A 360 -17.12 -13.52 6.25
C HIS A 360 -18.65 -13.61 6.20
N ASN A 361 -19.25 -13.29 5.05
CA ASN A 361 -20.70 -13.32 4.86
C ASN A 361 -21.28 -14.74 5.07
N GLU A 362 -20.58 -15.77 4.59
CA GLU A 362 -21.01 -17.16 4.78
C GLU A 362 -20.87 -17.59 6.25
N CYS A 363 -19.81 -17.17 6.96
CA CYS A 363 -19.69 -17.36 8.41
C CYS A 363 -20.84 -16.68 9.16
N CYS A 364 -21.18 -15.43 8.84
CA CYS A 364 -22.31 -14.72 9.45
C CYS A 364 -23.64 -15.43 9.20
N LYS A 365 -23.88 -15.88 7.96
CA LYS A 365 -25.08 -16.62 7.56
C LYS A 365 -25.22 -17.94 8.33
N ARG A 366 -24.11 -18.65 8.56
CA ARG A 366 -24.05 -19.89 9.35
C ARG A 366 -23.98 -19.64 10.86
N ARG A 367 -23.94 -18.38 11.29
CA ARG A 367 -23.77 -17.96 12.69
C ARG A 367 -22.52 -18.57 13.32
N LEU A 368 -21.40 -18.46 12.63
CA LEU A 368 -20.10 -18.93 13.11
C LEU A 368 -19.33 -17.78 13.75
N LYS A 369 -18.75 -18.04 14.93
CA LYS A 369 -17.92 -17.07 15.64
C LYS A 369 -16.49 -17.07 15.08
N VAL A 370 -16.36 -16.58 13.84
CA VAL A 370 -15.08 -16.48 13.12
C VAL A 370 -14.81 -15.02 12.75
N SER A 371 -13.68 -14.49 13.20
CA SER A 371 -13.18 -13.19 12.74
C SER A 371 -12.36 -13.38 11.46
N VAL A 372 -12.81 -12.76 10.36
CA VAL A 372 -12.11 -12.77 9.08
C VAL A 372 -11.52 -11.39 8.83
N ILE A 373 -10.19 -11.28 8.82
CA ILE A 373 -9.47 -10.01 8.67
C ILE A 373 -8.63 -10.03 7.39
N GLY A 374 -8.86 -9.06 6.52
CA GLY A 374 -8.02 -8.81 5.35
C GLY A 374 -6.79 -7.97 5.70
N VAL A 375 -5.67 -8.25 5.04
CA VAL A 375 -4.50 -7.35 5.03
C VAL A 375 -4.13 -7.03 3.56
N PRO A 376 -4.17 -5.76 3.15
CA PRO A 376 -4.13 -5.34 1.75
C PRO A 376 -2.74 -5.51 1.15
N LYS A 377 -2.59 -6.50 0.26
CA LYS A 377 -1.35 -6.82 -0.46
C LYS A 377 -1.48 -6.47 -1.93
N THR A 378 -0.96 -5.32 -2.30
CA THR A 378 -0.73 -4.90 -3.69
C THR A 378 0.50 -4.02 -3.74
N ILE A 379 1.36 -4.24 -4.73
CA ILE A 379 2.47 -3.32 -5.00
C ILE A 379 2.01 -2.12 -5.83
N ASP A 380 0.88 -2.23 -6.54
CA ASP A 380 0.43 -1.21 -7.49
C ASP A 380 -0.19 0.02 -6.79
N ASN A 381 -0.32 -0.03 -5.46
CA ASN A 381 -0.96 1.00 -4.63
C ASN A 381 -2.37 1.39 -5.10
N ASP A 382 -3.14 0.40 -5.52
CA ASP A 382 -4.42 0.52 -6.21
C ASP A 382 -5.64 0.22 -5.32
N ILE A 383 -5.47 0.15 -3.98
CA ILE A 383 -6.57 -0.02 -3.02
C ILE A 383 -7.17 1.35 -2.69
N LEU A 384 -8.51 1.46 -2.72
CA LEU A 384 -9.19 2.73 -2.41
C LEU A 384 -9.07 3.13 -0.96
N LEU A 385 -9.19 4.43 -0.72
CA LEU A 385 -9.22 5.07 0.61
C LEU A 385 -7.93 4.93 1.43
N MET A 386 -6.97 4.14 0.95
CA MET A 386 -5.68 3.96 1.57
C MET A 386 -4.65 4.86 0.91
N ASP A 387 -3.83 5.53 1.72
CA ASP A 387 -2.74 6.37 1.25
C ASP A 387 -1.70 5.51 0.51
N LYS A 388 -1.41 4.35 1.10
CA LYS A 388 -0.33 3.44 0.69
C LYS A 388 -0.64 1.98 1.02
N THR A 389 -0.19 1.06 0.19
CA THR A 389 -0.18 -0.39 0.45
C THR A 389 1.25 -0.92 0.62
N PHE A 390 1.41 -2.00 1.39
CA PHE A 390 2.76 -2.46 1.74
C PHE A 390 3.45 -3.09 0.53
N GLY A 391 4.77 -2.87 0.45
CA GLY A 391 5.60 -3.30 -0.68
C GLY A 391 5.67 -2.28 -1.82
N PHE A 392 4.88 -1.20 -1.78
CA PHE A 392 4.92 -0.14 -2.78
C PHE A 392 6.25 0.63 -2.77
N ASP A 393 6.72 1.10 -1.61
CA ASP A 393 7.98 1.87 -1.55
C ASP A 393 9.16 1.01 -1.97
N THR A 394 9.17 -0.24 -1.52
CA THR A 394 10.19 -1.21 -1.93
C THR A 394 10.14 -1.44 -3.45
N ALA A 395 8.94 -1.53 -4.03
CA ALA A 395 8.79 -1.70 -5.46
C ALA A 395 9.30 -0.49 -6.26
N VAL A 396 9.05 0.73 -5.77
CA VAL A 396 9.59 1.96 -6.34
C VAL A 396 11.12 1.96 -6.26
N GLU A 397 11.71 1.63 -5.11
CA GLU A 397 13.16 1.57 -4.92
C GLU A 397 13.83 0.56 -5.86
N GLU A 398 13.29 -0.66 -5.99
CA GLU A 398 13.83 -1.67 -6.91
C GLU A 398 13.59 -1.29 -8.38
N ALA A 399 12.48 -0.62 -8.70
CA ALA A 399 12.25 -0.09 -10.04
C ALA A 399 13.30 0.96 -10.43
N GLN A 400 13.69 1.85 -9.51
CA GLN A 400 14.75 2.82 -9.74
C GLN A 400 16.09 2.17 -10.09
N ARG A 401 16.41 1.01 -9.49
CA ARG A 401 17.64 0.27 -9.84
C ARG A 401 17.61 -0.20 -11.30
N ALA A 402 16.47 -0.69 -11.77
CA ALA A 402 16.28 -1.09 -13.16
C ALA A 402 16.33 0.12 -14.13
N ILE A 403 15.70 1.24 -13.75
CA ILE A 403 15.77 2.51 -14.49
C ILE A 403 17.22 2.96 -14.62
N ASN A 404 18.00 2.94 -13.54
CA ASN A 404 19.39 3.34 -13.56
C ASN A 404 20.24 2.44 -14.48
N SER A 405 20.00 1.13 -14.49
CA SER A 405 20.65 0.23 -15.45
C SER A 405 20.31 0.58 -16.90
N ALA A 406 19.04 0.85 -17.21
CA ALA A 406 18.65 1.27 -18.56
C ALA A 406 19.23 2.64 -18.95
N TYR A 407 19.31 3.56 -18.00
CA TYR A 407 19.92 4.87 -18.19
C TYR A 407 21.40 4.75 -18.56
N ILE A 408 22.18 3.97 -17.79
CA ILE A 408 23.60 3.74 -18.04
C ILE A 408 23.82 3.08 -19.40
N GLU A 409 23.05 2.05 -19.72
CA GLU A 409 23.10 1.37 -21.03
C GLU A 409 22.80 2.34 -22.18
N ALA A 410 21.73 3.14 -22.07
CA ALA A 410 21.33 4.09 -23.09
C ALA A 410 22.37 5.20 -23.32
N HIS A 411 22.97 5.72 -22.24
CA HIS A 411 23.96 6.81 -22.34
C HIS A 411 25.35 6.34 -22.75
N SER A 412 25.66 5.05 -22.59
CA SER A 412 26.95 4.47 -22.98
C SER A 412 26.98 4.03 -24.45
N ALA A 413 25.82 3.91 -25.10
CA ALA A 413 25.70 3.50 -26.49
C ALA A 413 25.45 4.70 -27.43
N TYR A 414 25.99 4.62 -28.65
CA TYR A 414 25.71 5.62 -29.69
C TYR A 414 24.24 5.50 -30.15
N HIS A 415 23.46 6.57 -29.96
CA HIS A 415 22.01 6.57 -30.15
C HIS A 415 21.31 5.48 -29.32
N GLY A 416 21.67 5.38 -28.04
CA GLY A 416 21.15 4.36 -27.13
C GLY A 416 19.73 4.65 -26.64
N ILE A 417 18.88 3.63 -26.63
CA ILE A 417 17.51 3.68 -26.12
C ILE A 417 17.35 2.59 -25.06
N GLY A 418 17.06 2.98 -23.82
CA GLY A 418 16.77 2.07 -22.72
C GLY A 418 15.26 1.98 -22.48
N ILE A 419 14.67 0.81 -22.64
CA ILE A 419 13.24 0.57 -22.35
C ILE A 419 13.13 -0.28 -21.08
N VAL A 420 12.40 0.21 -20.09
CA VAL A 420 12.13 -0.50 -18.84
C VAL A 420 10.64 -0.75 -18.70
N LYS A 421 10.24 -2.02 -18.61
CA LYS A 421 8.86 -2.38 -18.25
C LYS A 421 8.72 -2.40 -16.74
N LEU A 422 7.76 -1.68 -16.19
CA LEU A 422 7.43 -1.70 -14.76
C LEU A 422 6.03 -2.27 -14.50
N MET A 423 5.79 -2.57 -13.23
CA MET A 423 4.48 -3.01 -12.75
C MET A 423 3.45 -1.87 -12.87
N GLY A 424 2.17 -2.23 -12.88
CA GLY A 424 1.06 -1.30 -13.06
C GLY A 424 0.04 -1.84 -14.06
N ARG A 425 -0.80 -2.81 -13.62
CA ARG A 425 -1.85 -3.42 -14.45
C ARG A 425 -2.93 -2.41 -14.82
N ASP A 426 -3.51 -1.77 -13.80
CA ASP A 426 -4.65 -0.88 -13.94
C ASP A 426 -4.28 0.57 -13.57
N SER A 427 -3.17 0.77 -12.87
CA SER A 427 -2.68 2.07 -12.42
C SER A 427 -1.17 2.22 -12.57
N GLY A 428 -0.72 3.45 -12.83
CA GLY A 428 0.67 3.79 -13.12
C GLY A 428 1.51 4.22 -11.91
N PHE A 429 1.07 3.98 -10.66
CA PHE A 429 1.72 4.56 -9.47
C PHE A 429 3.22 4.24 -9.38
N ILE A 430 3.61 2.97 -9.57
CA ILE A 430 5.03 2.57 -9.54
C ILE A 430 5.80 3.26 -10.66
N ALA A 431 5.29 3.20 -11.90
CA ALA A 431 5.95 3.81 -13.05
C ALA A 431 6.16 5.32 -12.86
N MET A 432 5.13 6.02 -12.38
CA MET A 432 5.20 7.45 -12.10
C MET A 432 6.18 7.77 -10.96
N HIS A 433 6.06 7.11 -9.81
CA HIS A 433 6.89 7.39 -8.63
C HIS A 433 8.36 7.03 -8.89
N ALA A 434 8.63 5.91 -9.55
CA ALA A 434 9.99 5.52 -9.91
C ALA A 434 10.61 6.47 -10.94
N SER A 435 9.82 6.93 -11.92
CA SER A 435 10.27 7.93 -12.90
C SER A 435 10.65 9.25 -12.21
N LEU A 436 9.75 9.79 -11.40
CA LEU A 436 9.97 11.03 -10.63
C LEU A 436 11.16 10.93 -9.68
N ALA A 437 11.24 9.84 -8.92
CA ALA A 437 12.30 9.65 -7.95
C ALA A 437 13.66 9.41 -8.63
N SER A 438 13.69 8.83 -9.84
CA SER A 438 14.93 8.65 -10.62
C SER A 438 15.45 9.94 -11.26
N GLY A 439 14.56 10.80 -11.78
CA GLY A 439 14.94 11.94 -12.63
C GLY A 439 15.62 11.54 -13.95
N GLN A 440 15.56 10.26 -14.34
CA GLN A 440 16.31 9.69 -15.48
C GLN A 440 15.42 9.31 -16.68
N ILE A 441 14.10 9.30 -16.50
CA ILE A 441 13.13 8.87 -17.52
C ILE A 441 12.76 10.05 -18.42
N ASP A 442 12.89 9.85 -19.73
CA ASP A 442 12.48 10.84 -20.74
C ASP A 442 11.02 10.65 -21.19
N ILE A 443 10.51 9.42 -21.15
CA ILE A 443 9.13 9.09 -21.50
C ILE A 443 8.56 8.10 -20.48
N CYS A 444 7.48 8.47 -19.79
CA CYS A 444 6.75 7.60 -18.88
C CYS A 444 5.37 7.25 -19.47
N LEU A 445 5.12 5.97 -19.73
CA LEU A 445 3.86 5.47 -20.30
C LEU A 445 3.08 4.71 -19.21
N ILE A 446 1.90 5.21 -18.88
CA ILE A 446 1.03 4.68 -17.82
C ILE A 446 -0.36 4.29 -18.35
N PRO A 447 -1.10 3.38 -17.68
CA PRO A 447 -2.43 2.95 -18.13
C PRO A 447 -3.45 4.08 -18.22
N GLU A 448 -3.33 5.11 -17.36
CA GLU A 448 -4.27 6.22 -17.27
C GLU A 448 -4.18 7.20 -18.45
N VAL A 449 -3.06 7.23 -19.18
CA VAL A 449 -2.82 8.18 -20.28
C VAL A 449 -2.76 7.44 -21.61
N PRO A 450 -3.81 7.54 -22.46
CA PRO A 450 -3.78 6.96 -23.79
C PRO A 450 -2.69 7.62 -24.66
N PHE A 451 -1.96 6.81 -25.41
CA PHE A 451 -0.93 7.29 -26.33
C PHE A 451 -0.97 6.56 -27.67
N LYS A 452 -0.32 7.18 -28.67
CA LYS A 452 -0.06 6.54 -29.97
C LYS A 452 1.44 6.24 -30.06
N LEU A 453 1.77 5.05 -30.52
CA LEU A 453 3.18 4.69 -30.73
C LEU A 453 3.72 5.36 -32.00
N HIS A 454 2.94 5.32 -33.07
CA HIS A 454 3.25 5.87 -34.40
C HIS A 454 2.59 7.23 -34.68
N GLY A 455 3.04 7.91 -35.72
CA GLY A 455 2.51 9.19 -36.21
C GLY A 455 3.29 10.41 -35.71
N PRO A 456 2.96 11.62 -36.21
CA PRO A 456 3.76 12.83 -35.95
C PRO A 456 3.81 13.23 -34.47
N HIS A 457 2.77 12.90 -33.70
CA HIS A 457 2.69 13.09 -32.24
C HIS A 457 2.79 11.78 -31.47
N GLY A 458 3.35 10.73 -32.10
CA GLY A 458 3.55 9.43 -31.47
C GLY A 458 4.84 9.37 -30.67
N VAL A 459 4.91 8.39 -29.75
CA VAL A 459 6.08 8.13 -28.90
C VAL A 459 7.35 7.94 -29.74
N LEU A 460 7.28 7.25 -30.89
CA LEU A 460 8.45 6.99 -31.74
C LEU A 460 9.00 8.27 -32.40
N SER A 461 8.13 9.19 -32.80
CA SER A 461 8.54 10.49 -33.35
C SER A 461 9.22 11.35 -32.29
N TYR A 462 8.73 11.31 -31.05
CA TYR A 462 9.39 11.99 -29.93
C TYR A 462 10.72 11.34 -29.56
N LEU A 463 10.81 10.01 -29.59
CA LEU A 463 12.09 9.30 -29.41
C LEU A 463 13.13 9.70 -30.46
N LYS A 464 12.74 9.86 -31.73
CA LYS A 464 13.63 10.38 -32.78
C LYS A 464 14.18 11.76 -32.41
N TYR A 465 13.30 12.66 -31.97
CA TYR A 465 13.70 13.99 -31.51
C TYR A 465 14.70 13.94 -30.35
N LEU A 466 14.48 13.06 -29.36
CA LEU A 466 15.42 12.87 -28.24
C LEU A 466 16.76 12.31 -28.72
N ILE A 467 16.77 11.36 -29.65
CA ILE A 467 18.03 10.85 -30.22
C ILE A 467 18.78 11.94 -30.98
N GLU A 468 18.09 12.80 -31.73
CA GLU A 468 18.71 13.90 -32.48
C GLU A 468 19.25 15.03 -31.58
N THR A 469 18.63 15.26 -30.42
CA THR A 469 18.96 16.39 -29.53
C THR A 469 19.82 16.01 -28.33
N LYS A 470 19.55 14.86 -27.71
CA LYS A 470 20.24 14.34 -26.51
C LYS A 470 21.22 13.21 -26.82
N GLY A 471 21.00 12.46 -27.91
CA GLY A 471 21.83 11.32 -28.29
C GLY A 471 21.49 10.01 -27.59
N SER A 472 20.62 10.04 -26.58
CA SER A 472 20.10 8.87 -25.86
C SER A 472 18.69 9.13 -25.33
N ALA A 473 17.95 8.08 -25.01
CA ALA A 473 16.64 8.19 -24.38
C ALA A 473 16.31 7.01 -23.46
N VAL A 474 15.55 7.27 -22.39
CA VAL A 474 15.02 6.22 -21.49
C VAL A 474 13.50 6.26 -21.44
N VAL A 475 12.88 5.11 -21.70
CA VAL A 475 11.43 4.92 -21.71
C VAL A 475 11.03 3.99 -20.58
N CYS A 476 10.15 4.45 -19.70
CA CYS A 476 9.47 3.62 -18.72
C CYS A 476 8.06 3.29 -19.22
N VAL A 477 7.69 2.02 -19.23
CA VAL A 477 6.35 1.55 -19.65
C VAL A 477 5.74 0.66 -18.58
N ALA A 478 4.59 1.05 -18.03
CA ALA A 478 3.81 0.19 -17.15
C ALA A 478 3.18 -0.97 -17.94
N GLU A 479 3.08 -2.17 -17.35
CA GLU A 479 2.55 -3.35 -18.03
C GLU A 479 1.12 -3.17 -18.60
N GLY A 480 0.29 -2.35 -17.96
CA GLY A 480 -1.07 -2.02 -18.40
C GLY A 480 -1.16 -0.92 -19.46
N ALA A 481 -0.06 -0.22 -19.75
CA ALA A 481 -0.06 0.87 -20.72
C ALA A 481 -0.23 0.33 -22.14
N GLY A 482 -0.98 1.03 -22.99
CA GLY A 482 -1.06 0.73 -24.43
C GLY A 482 -1.66 -0.64 -24.80
N GLN A 483 -2.43 -1.28 -23.91
CA GLN A 483 -3.03 -2.60 -24.19
C GLN A 483 -3.99 -2.61 -25.39
N ASN A 484 -4.48 -1.44 -25.82
CA ASN A 484 -5.25 -1.26 -27.05
C ASN A 484 -4.40 -1.36 -28.34
N LEU A 485 -3.08 -1.31 -28.24
CA LEU A 485 -2.14 -1.48 -29.36
C LEU A 485 -1.79 -2.95 -29.62
N LEU A 486 -2.10 -3.83 -28.66
CA LEU A 486 -1.80 -5.25 -28.70
C LEU A 486 -3.03 -6.05 -29.13
N GLU A 487 -2.80 -7.21 -29.75
CA GLU A 487 -3.88 -8.16 -30.01
C GLU A 487 -4.44 -8.70 -28.69
N LYS A 488 -5.77 -8.58 -28.52
CA LYS A 488 -6.43 -9.07 -27.31
C LYS A 488 -6.44 -10.59 -27.31
N THR A 489 -5.74 -11.20 -26.36
CA THR A 489 -5.95 -12.60 -26.02
C THR A 489 -7.14 -12.70 -25.06
N ASN A 490 -8.15 -13.49 -25.39
CA ASN A 490 -9.25 -13.81 -24.45
C ASN A 490 -8.81 -14.79 -23.33
N ALA A 491 -7.50 -14.91 -23.09
CA ALA A 491 -6.93 -15.76 -22.06
C ALA A 491 -7.14 -15.13 -20.68
N THR A 492 -7.48 -15.96 -19.70
CA THR A 492 -7.63 -15.58 -18.30
C THR A 492 -6.74 -16.43 -17.41
N ASP A 493 -6.28 -15.86 -16.30
CA ASP A 493 -5.55 -16.60 -15.27
C ASP A 493 -6.50 -17.47 -14.42
N ALA A 494 -5.94 -18.28 -13.51
CA ALA A 494 -6.73 -19.14 -12.62
C ALA A 494 -7.67 -18.38 -11.66
N SER A 495 -7.55 -17.05 -11.57
CA SER A 495 -8.45 -16.17 -10.80
C SER A 495 -9.44 -15.43 -11.70
N GLY A 496 -9.46 -15.69 -13.01
CA GLY A 496 -10.35 -15.05 -13.97
C GLY A 496 -9.87 -13.69 -14.49
N ASN A 497 -8.65 -13.24 -14.17
CA ASN A 497 -8.13 -11.97 -14.67
C ASN A 497 -7.62 -12.13 -16.10
N THR A 498 -7.88 -11.16 -16.97
CA THR A 498 -7.35 -11.16 -18.35
C THR A 498 -5.82 -11.11 -18.32
N VAL A 499 -5.20 -11.97 -19.14
CA VAL A 499 -3.75 -11.95 -19.35
C VAL A 499 -3.41 -10.79 -20.29
N LEU A 500 -2.57 -9.88 -19.82
CA LEU A 500 -2.12 -8.72 -20.61
C LEU A 500 -1.08 -9.15 -21.66
N GLY A 501 -1.07 -8.44 -22.78
CA GLY A 501 0.02 -8.57 -23.75
C GLY A 501 1.29 -7.86 -23.25
N ASP A 502 2.46 -8.32 -23.68
CA ASP A 502 3.74 -7.72 -23.27
C ASP A 502 4.03 -6.44 -24.06
N ILE A 503 3.56 -5.31 -23.53
CA ILE A 503 3.79 -3.99 -24.12
C ILE A 503 5.28 -3.61 -24.17
N GLY A 504 6.09 -4.13 -23.25
CA GLY A 504 7.53 -3.86 -23.21
C GLY A 504 8.24 -4.43 -24.44
N VAL A 505 7.98 -5.70 -24.73
CA VAL A 505 8.50 -6.38 -25.92
C VAL A 505 7.97 -5.73 -27.20
N TYR A 506 6.68 -5.41 -27.25
CA TYR A 506 6.09 -4.74 -28.41
C TYR A 506 6.73 -3.37 -28.69
N THR A 507 6.89 -2.55 -27.66
CA THR A 507 7.53 -1.22 -27.76
C THR A 507 8.98 -1.36 -28.24
N GLN A 508 9.72 -2.36 -27.75
CA GLN A 508 11.08 -2.64 -28.21
C GLN A 508 11.13 -2.99 -29.70
N GLN A 509 10.25 -3.89 -30.15
CA GLN A 509 10.21 -4.35 -31.55
C GLN A 509 9.86 -3.21 -32.51
N GLU A 510 8.83 -2.43 -32.18
CA GLU A 510 8.39 -1.30 -33.00
C GLU A 510 9.42 -0.17 -33.01
N THR A 511 10.13 0.07 -31.90
CA THR A 511 11.24 1.03 -31.86
C THR A 511 12.36 0.61 -32.80
N LYS A 512 12.82 -0.65 -32.73
CA LYS A 512 13.85 -1.17 -33.63
C LYS A 512 13.45 -1.08 -35.09
N LYS A 513 12.19 -1.40 -35.40
CA LYS A 513 11.63 -1.33 -36.75
C LYS A 513 11.62 0.11 -37.28
N TYR A 514 11.10 1.06 -36.48
CA TYR A 514 11.01 2.47 -36.86
C TYR A 514 12.37 3.08 -37.18
N PHE A 515 13.36 2.91 -36.29
CA PHE A 515 14.72 3.46 -36.51
C PHE A 515 15.41 2.86 -37.73
N LYS A 516 15.18 1.58 -38.01
CA LYS A 516 15.65 0.91 -39.23
C LYS A 516 15.01 1.50 -40.50
N GLU A 517 13.71 1.79 -40.48
CA GLU A 517 12.98 2.33 -41.64
C GLU A 517 13.42 3.77 -41.98
N ILE A 518 13.71 4.60 -40.98
CA ILE A 518 14.19 5.97 -41.19
C ILE A 518 15.71 6.06 -41.46
N GLY A 519 16.43 4.94 -41.45
CA GLY A 519 17.87 4.90 -41.71
C GLY A 519 18.73 5.50 -40.59
N VAL A 520 18.23 5.59 -39.36
CA VAL A 520 18.97 6.10 -38.20
C VAL A 520 19.39 4.91 -37.34
N HIS A 521 20.70 4.76 -37.08
CA HIS A 521 21.19 3.75 -36.15
C HIS A 521 20.67 4.04 -34.74
N ALA A 522 20.14 3.04 -34.04
CA ALA A 522 19.76 3.12 -32.63
C ALA A 522 20.03 1.79 -31.92
N ASP A 523 20.68 1.83 -30.75
CA ASP A 523 20.92 0.64 -29.92
C ASP A 523 19.83 0.53 -28.84
N VAL A 524 18.90 -0.41 -29.02
CA VAL A 524 17.72 -0.54 -28.15
C VAL A 524 17.89 -1.68 -27.15
N LYS A 525 18.00 -1.35 -25.86
CA LYS A 525 18.03 -2.29 -24.74
C LYS A 525 16.66 -2.36 -24.05
N TYR A 526 16.31 -3.55 -23.58
CA TYR A 526 15.05 -3.79 -22.87
C TYR A 526 15.34 -4.48 -21.53
N ILE A 527 14.71 -3.97 -20.47
CA ILE A 527 14.85 -4.50 -19.12
C ILE A 527 13.45 -4.79 -18.56
N ASP A 528 13.26 -6.03 -18.10
CA ASP A 528 12.08 -6.46 -17.34
C ASP A 528 12.48 -6.91 -15.92
N PRO A 529 12.42 -6.02 -14.93
CA PRO A 529 12.74 -6.31 -13.53
C PRO A 529 11.56 -6.91 -12.75
N THR A 530 10.44 -7.28 -13.39
CA THR A 530 9.17 -7.67 -12.73
C THR A 530 9.34 -8.61 -11.53
N TYR A 531 10.11 -9.69 -11.69
CA TYR A 531 10.28 -10.66 -10.61
C TYR A 531 11.29 -10.22 -9.56
N MET A 532 12.30 -9.42 -9.94
CA MET A 532 13.27 -8.85 -9.00
C MET A 532 12.58 -7.89 -8.02
N ILE A 533 11.67 -7.05 -8.54
CA ILE A 533 10.86 -6.13 -7.75
C ILE A 533 9.99 -6.86 -6.72
N ARG A 534 9.32 -7.95 -7.13
CA ARG A 534 8.32 -8.63 -6.29
C ARG A 534 8.88 -9.62 -5.28
N ALA A 535 10.04 -10.21 -5.59
CA ALA A 535 10.62 -11.28 -4.81
C ALA A 535 11.64 -10.78 -3.76
N CYS A 536 11.96 -9.49 -3.76
CA CYS A 536 12.87 -8.90 -2.80
C CYS A 536 12.26 -8.81 -1.39
N ARG A 537 13.12 -8.53 -0.40
CA ARG A 537 12.68 -8.22 0.98
C ARG A 537 12.14 -6.80 1.04
N ALA A 538 11.26 -6.52 2.02
CA ALA A 538 10.82 -5.15 2.27
C ALA A 538 12.00 -4.25 2.69
N ASN A 539 11.98 -2.99 2.25
CA ASN A 539 12.86 -1.96 2.79
C ASN A 539 12.41 -1.52 4.20
N ALA A 540 13.14 -0.59 4.82
CA ALA A 540 12.85 -0.17 6.19
C ALA A 540 11.46 0.48 6.34
N SER A 541 11.04 1.29 5.37
CA SER A 541 9.72 1.96 5.37
C SER A 541 8.59 0.92 5.33
N ASP A 542 8.65 -0.01 4.37
CA ASP A 542 7.64 -1.06 4.25
C ASP A 542 7.71 -2.07 5.40
N GLY A 543 8.89 -2.38 5.95
CA GLY A 543 9.03 -3.27 7.11
C GLY A 543 8.34 -2.72 8.36
N ILE A 544 8.47 -1.41 8.63
CA ILE A 544 7.72 -0.73 9.70
C ILE A 544 6.23 -0.76 9.39
N PHE A 545 5.84 -0.45 8.15
CA PHE A 545 4.44 -0.42 7.76
C PHE A 545 3.76 -1.79 7.91
N CYS A 546 4.38 -2.86 7.39
CA CYS A 546 3.95 -4.25 7.56
C CYS A 546 3.79 -4.65 9.02
N THR A 547 4.72 -4.21 9.88
CA THR A 547 4.65 -4.47 11.32
C THR A 547 3.38 -3.86 11.91
N VAL A 548 3.13 -2.58 11.64
CA VAL A 548 1.95 -1.91 12.21
C VAL A 548 0.64 -2.46 11.62
N LEU A 549 0.61 -2.83 10.34
CA LEU A 549 -0.55 -3.50 9.73
C LEU A 549 -0.84 -4.85 10.39
N GLY A 550 0.18 -5.69 10.57
CA GLY A 550 0.04 -7.00 11.21
C GLY A 550 -0.45 -6.92 12.66
N GLN A 551 0.05 -5.94 13.44
CA GLN A 551 -0.43 -5.68 14.80
C GLN A 551 -1.91 -5.29 14.82
N ASN A 552 -2.26 -4.30 13.99
CA ASN A 552 -3.61 -3.75 13.96
C ASN A 552 -4.65 -4.76 13.43
N ALA A 553 -4.25 -5.66 12.53
CA ALA A 553 -5.10 -6.77 12.10
C ALA A 553 -5.49 -7.66 13.29
N VAL A 554 -4.53 -8.02 14.14
CA VAL A 554 -4.77 -8.84 15.35
C VAL A 554 -5.60 -8.07 16.38
N HIS A 555 -5.30 -6.79 16.61
CA HIS A 555 -6.11 -5.93 17.48
C HIS A 555 -7.56 -5.86 17.02
N GLY A 556 -7.80 -5.75 15.71
CA GLY A 556 -9.13 -5.70 15.14
C GLY A 556 -9.91 -7.00 15.33
N ALA A 557 -9.23 -8.14 15.15
CA ALA A 557 -9.82 -9.46 15.39
C ALA A 557 -10.26 -9.63 16.86
N PHE A 558 -9.37 -9.31 17.81
CA PHE A 558 -9.68 -9.39 19.25
C PHE A 558 -10.77 -8.40 19.66
N ALA A 559 -10.77 -7.21 19.08
CA ALA A 559 -11.81 -6.21 19.29
C ALA A 559 -13.18 -6.62 18.75
N GLY A 560 -13.32 -7.78 18.09
CA GLY A 560 -14.59 -8.32 17.63
C GLY A 560 -14.95 -7.93 16.20
N TYR A 561 -14.11 -7.17 15.50
CA TYR A 561 -14.35 -6.84 14.09
C TYR A 561 -14.13 -8.06 13.18
N SER A 562 -14.87 -8.10 12.07
CA SER A 562 -14.77 -9.15 11.05
C SER A 562 -15.21 -8.57 9.70
N GLY A 563 -14.76 -9.13 8.57
CA GLY A 563 -15.08 -8.57 7.25
C GLY A 563 -14.44 -7.20 6.99
N ILE A 564 -13.39 -6.87 7.75
CA ILE A 564 -12.66 -5.61 7.67
C ILE A 564 -11.25 -5.81 7.09
N THR A 565 -10.65 -4.72 6.65
CA THR A 565 -9.23 -4.63 6.35
C THR A 565 -8.60 -3.47 7.13
N VAL A 566 -7.27 -3.43 7.15
CA VAL A 566 -6.48 -2.39 7.83
C VAL A 566 -5.61 -1.64 6.82
N GLY A 567 -5.55 -0.32 6.94
CA GLY A 567 -4.72 0.52 6.07
C GLY A 567 -4.40 1.88 6.70
N THR A 568 -3.62 2.70 6.00
CA THR A 568 -3.40 4.10 6.38
C THR A 568 -4.31 5.03 5.60
N CYS A 569 -4.92 6.00 6.26
CA CYS A 569 -5.62 7.11 5.64
C CYS A 569 -5.24 8.39 6.37
N ASN A 570 -4.82 9.40 5.61
CA ASN A 570 -4.32 10.66 6.15
C ASN A 570 -3.33 10.44 7.31
N THR A 571 -2.30 9.61 7.05
CA THR A 571 -1.23 9.24 8.00
C THR A 571 -1.66 8.47 9.26
N HIS A 572 -2.94 8.13 9.39
CA HIS A 572 -3.48 7.39 10.52
C HIS A 572 -3.84 5.96 10.11
N TYR A 573 -3.58 5.00 10.99
CA TYR A 573 -4.04 3.62 10.78
C TYR A 573 -5.53 3.54 11.10
N ALA A 574 -6.28 2.94 10.17
CA ALA A 574 -7.72 2.82 10.26
C ALA A 574 -8.21 1.45 9.79
N TYR A 575 -9.41 1.10 10.24
CA TYR A 575 -10.15 -0.06 9.75
C TYR A 575 -11.13 0.37 8.67
N PHE A 576 -11.23 -0.46 7.63
CA PHE A 576 -12.12 -0.23 6.51
C PHE A 576 -12.99 -1.45 6.26
N PRO A 577 -14.27 -1.29 5.90
CA PRO A 577 -15.07 -2.38 5.37
C PRO A 577 -14.45 -2.87 4.05
N ILE A 578 -14.29 -4.19 3.91
CA ILE A 578 -13.72 -4.77 2.69
C ILE A 578 -14.47 -4.32 1.42
N PRO A 579 -15.82 -4.30 1.36
CA PRO A 579 -16.55 -3.92 0.15
C PRO A 579 -16.19 -2.53 -0.40
N GLU A 580 -15.93 -1.57 0.48
CA GLU A 580 -15.66 -0.18 0.09
C GLU A 580 -14.26 -0.01 -0.51
N VAL A 581 -13.27 -0.75 -0.01
CA VAL A 581 -11.88 -0.61 -0.48
C VAL A 581 -11.60 -1.36 -1.79
N ILE A 582 -12.43 -2.35 -2.14
CA ILE A 582 -12.30 -3.14 -3.38
C ILE A 582 -13.34 -2.76 -4.44
N ALA A 583 -14.11 -1.71 -4.23
CA ALA A 583 -15.21 -1.33 -5.12
C ALA A 583 -14.73 -1.06 -6.56
N HIS A 584 -13.59 -0.39 -6.70
CA HIS A 584 -12.87 -0.18 -7.95
C HIS A 584 -11.38 0.05 -7.64
N PRO A 585 -10.45 -0.11 -8.59
CA PRO A 585 -9.06 0.25 -8.35
C PRO A 585 -8.92 1.77 -8.17
N ARG A 586 -7.94 2.17 -7.36
CA ARG A 586 -7.44 3.56 -7.30
C ARG A 586 -6.59 3.82 -8.54
N SER A 587 -6.80 4.96 -9.19
CA SER A 587 -6.05 5.41 -10.37
C SER A 587 -5.34 6.73 -10.09
N LEU A 588 -4.32 7.05 -10.89
CA LEU A 588 -3.63 8.34 -10.81
C LEU A 588 -4.51 9.50 -11.27
N GLU A 589 -4.47 10.61 -10.53
CA GLU A 589 -5.08 11.88 -10.94
C GLU A 589 -4.08 12.74 -11.73
N ILE A 590 -4.23 12.75 -13.06
CA ILE A 590 -3.29 13.41 -13.98
C ILE A 590 -3.25 14.94 -13.79
N GLN A 591 -4.34 15.56 -13.32
CA GLN A 591 -4.42 17.02 -13.15
C GLN A 591 -3.72 17.56 -11.88
N ALA A 592 -3.52 16.71 -10.86
CA ALA A 592 -2.95 17.11 -9.57
C ALA A 592 -1.48 16.70 -9.42
N SER A 593 -0.99 15.84 -10.30
CA SER A 593 0.28 15.16 -10.14
C SER A 593 1.32 15.80 -11.05
N ILE A 594 1.92 16.90 -10.56
CA ILE A 594 3.23 17.49 -10.94
C ILE A 594 3.47 17.62 -12.44
N ASP A 595 3.81 18.82 -12.95
CA ASP A 595 4.36 18.99 -14.30
C ASP A 595 5.58 18.08 -14.49
N VAL A 596 5.37 16.85 -14.99
CA VAL A 596 6.40 15.92 -15.43
C VAL A 596 6.70 16.31 -16.86
N THR A 597 7.37 17.46 -17.01
CA THR A 597 7.80 18.03 -18.29
C THR A 597 8.81 17.16 -18.99
#